data_AF-A0A960KYZ4-F1
#
_entry.id   AF-A0A960KYZ4-F1
#
_cell.length_a   1.000
_cell.length_b   1.000
_cell.length_c   1.000
_cell.angle_alpha   90.00
_cell.angle_beta   90.00
_cell.angle_gamma   90.00
#
_symmetry.space_group_name_H-M   'P 1'
#
loop_
_entity.id
_entity.type
_entity.pdbx_description
1 polymer ?
#
loop_
_entity_poly.entity_id
_entity_poly.type
_entity_poly.pdbx_seq_one_letter_code
_entity_poly.pdbx_strand_id
1 'polypeptide(L)'
;MRKRMIKTYFCLSLLVAINQGWGQTIRSLVQEGFQDTSEISLKGDAGLVSLSNGVNIRLTSASAANTGGFYSNQKFPLANWHVYLVFTVTNPGGFNDECGGETGGDGLAFVIQNGTALGEGGGGLGYKGIGSSVAVEMDTWCGRGTNDPSPNHIGILTNGDTVHATLPTANTSKPFLDGTNHVWIDYMNGIMQIRHSQDGSYSKEPLISYAIDVPGIVNSKEA
;
A
#
# COMPACT_ATOMS: atom_id res chain seq x y z
N MET A 1 3.91 -21.38 35.84
CA MET A 1 4.54 -20.35 34.99
C MET A 1 3.47 -19.74 34.09
N ARG A 2 3.08 -18.47 34.31
CA ARG A 2 2.15 -17.75 33.42
C ARG A 2 2.92 -17.42 32.12
N LYS A 3 2.50 -18.00 30.99
CA LYS A 3 2.95 -17.54 29.66
C LYS A 3 2.59 -16.06 29.55
N ARG A 4 3.59 -15.18 29.60
CA ARG A 4 3.42 -13.78 29.19
C ARG A 4 3.03 -13.83 27.72
N MET A 5 1.76 -13.57 27.42
CA MET A 5 1.33 -13.21 26.08
C MET A 5 2.09 -11.92 25.72
N ILE A 6 3.11 -12.05 24.89
CA ILE A 6 3.75 -10.91 24.25
C ILE A 6 2.68 -10.35 23.32
N LYS A 7 2.04 -9.25 23.74
CA LYS A 7 1.24 -8.45 22.82
C LYS A 7 2.25 -7.80 21.87
N THR A 8 2.44 -8.42 20.71
CA THR A 8 3.27 -7.85 19.65
C THR A 8 2.46 -6.78 18.93
N TYR A 9 3.13 -5.69 18.60
CA TYR A 9 2.58 -4.37 18.35
C TYR A 9 3.35 -3.84 17.12
N PHE A 10 2.66 -3.47 16.03
CA PHE A 10 3.20 -3.04 14.73
C PHE A 10 2.82 -1.60 14.35
N CYS A 11 3.75 -0.85 13.77
CA CYS A 11 3.63 0.54 13.33
C CYS A 11 2.97 0.67 11.94
N LEU A 12 1.64 0.86 11.85
CA LEU A 12 0.88 0.95 10.58
C LEU A 12 1.57 1.90 9.60
N SER A 13 2.25 1.38 8.57
CA SER A 13 2.99 2.24 7.65
C SER A 13 3.40 1.53 6.40
N LEU A 14 2.62 1.76 5.34
CA LEU A 14 3.05 2.64 4.27
C LEU A 14 1.86 2.90 3.37
N LEU A 15 1.90 3.98 2.62
CA LEU A 15 1.19 4.11 1.37
C LEU A 15 2.20 4.89 0.56
N VAL A 16 2.81 4.32 -0.46
CA VAL A 16 3.84 5.04 -1.23
C VAL A 16 3.41 5.18 -2.66
N ALA A 17 2.96 6.37 -2.96
CA ALA A 17 2.92 6.82 -4.32
C ALA A 17 4.32 7.15 -4.80
N ILE A 18 4.53 7.02 -6.09
CA ILE A 18 5.61 7.65 -6.83
C ILE A 18 5.09 7.95 -8.23
N ASN A 19 5.86 8.66 -9.03
CA ASN A 19 5.50 8.96 -10.41
C ASN A 19 6.77 9.06 -11.25
N GLN A 20 6.83 8.37 -12.38
CA GLN A 20 7.87 8.58 -13.40
C GLN A 20 7.26 9.41 -14.55
N GLY A 21 6.92 10.66 -14.25
CA GLY A 21 6.24 11.53 -15.21
C GLY A 21 5.84 12.87 -14.58
N TRP A 22 5.75 13.94 -15.36
CA TRP A 22 5.29 15.23 -14.88
C TRP A 22 3.76 15.14 -14.70
N GLY A 23 3.22 14.96 -13.48
CA GLY A 23 1.75 14.98 -13.37
C GLY A 23 0.99 14.56 -12.10
N GLN A 24 1.36 13.55 -11.30
CA GLN A 24 0.44 12.87 -10.35
C GLN A 24 0.36 13.31 -8.86
N THR A 25 -0.78 13.80 -8.36
CA THR A 25 -1.00 13.92 -6.91
C THR A 25 -1.74 12.70 -6.39
N ILE A 26 -1.12 11.86 -5.54
CA ILE A 26 -1.83 10.78 -4.85
C ILE A 26 -2.31 11.29 -3.49
N ARG A 27 -3.63 11.38 -3.32
CA ARG A 27 -4.30 11.78 -2.08
C ARG A 27 -4.72 10.52 -1.34
N SER A 28 -4.22 10.33 -0.13
CA SER A 28 -4.50 9.18 0.71
C SER A 28 -5.57 9.41 1.77
N LEU A 29 -6.24 8.31 2.04
CA LEU A 29 -7.01 7.89 3.22
C LEU A 29 -8.11 8.84 3.71
N VAL A 30 -9.33 8.59 3.24
CA VAL A 30 -10.56 9.11 3.85
C VAL A 30 -11.13 8.09 4.84
N GLN A 31 -10.80 8.26 6.12
CA GLN A 31 -11.78 8.05 7.18
C GLN A 31 -12.28 9.44 7.58
N GLU A 32 -13.17 10.04 6.77
CA GLU A 32 -13.69 11.41 6.97
C GLU A 32 -12.65 12.51 7.26
N GLY A 33 -11.46 12.38 6.66
CA GLY A 33 -10.31 13.23 6.95
C GLY A 33 -9.62 12.83 8.26
N PHE A 34 -8.29 12.97 8.32
CA PHE A 34 -7.57 12.78 9.57
C PHE A 34 -7.95 13.92 10.52
N GLN A 35 -8.90 13.66 11.42
CA GLN A 35 -9.31 14.61 12.47
C GLN A 35 -8.18 14.87 13.47
N ASP A 36 -7.25 13.91 13.59
CA ASP A 36 -6.04 14.01 14.39
C ASP A 36 -4.87 13.32 13.65
N THR A 37 -3.80 14.08 13.37
CA THR A 37 -2.57 13.58 12.75
C THR A 37 -1.41 13.47 13.75
N SER A 38 -1.64 13.68 15.05
CA SER A 38 -0.59 13.65 16.08
C SER A 38 0.07 12.28 16.22
N GLU A 39 -0.68 11.22 15.92
CA GLU A 39 -0.23 9.83 15.92
C GLU A 39 0.30 9.38 14.55
N ILE A 40 0.58 10.32 13.65
CA ILE A 40 1.10 10.04 12.30
C ILE A 40 2.40 10.79 12.10
N SER A 41 3.37 10.08 11.54
CA SER A 41 4.65 10.64 11.13
C SER A 41 4.82 10.46 9.62
N LEU A 42 5.19 11.55 8.93
CA LEU A 42 5.40 11.56 7.49
C LEU A 42 6.86 11.22 7.14
N LYS A 43 7.07 10.66 5.95
CA LYS A 43 8.37 10.28 5.38
C LYS A 43 8.43 10.64 3.89
N GLY A 44 9.62 10.97 3.41
CA GLY A 44 9.84 11.33 2.01
C GLY A 44 8.99 12.54 1.61
N ASP A 45 8.35 12.45 0.44
CA ASP A 45 7.54 13.55 -0.12
C ASP A 45 6.11 13.64 0.44
N ALA A 46 5.77 12.82 1.44
CA ALA A 46 4.45 12.86 2.03
C ALA A 46 4.20 14.16 2.79
N GLY A 47 3.01 14.73 2.63
CA GLY A 47 2.62 16.01 3.21
C GLY A 47 1.14 16.04 3.57
N LEU A 48 0.77 16.87 4.56
CA LEU A 48 -0.63 17.15 4.84
C LEU A 48 -1.20 18.13 3.80
N VAL A 49 -2.42 17.88 3.35
CA VAL A 49 -3.15 18.76 2.43
C VAL A 49 -4.55 18.99 2.97
N SER A 50 -4.91 20.26 3.17
CA SER A 50 -6.27 20.65 3.53
C SER A 50 -7.16 20.67 2.28
N LEU A 51 -8.23 19.90 2.32
CA LEU A 51 -9.28 19.87 1.32
C LEU A 51 -10.61 20.33 1.93
N SER A 52 -11.63 20.51 1.11
CA SER A 52 -12.98 20.86 1.56
C SER A 52 -13.59 19.82 2.50
N ASN A 53 -13.11 18.57 2.47
CA ASN A 53 -13.51 17.47 3.33
C ASN A 53 -12.57 17.24 4.53
N GLY A 54 -11.66 18.17 4.82
CA GLY A 54 -10.73 18.08 5.95
C GLY A 54 -9.27 17.86 5.56
N VAL A 55 -8.44 17.47 6.53
CA VAL A 55 -7.02 17.20 6.32
C VAL A 55 -6.83 15.80 5.74
N ASN A 56 -6.14 15.72 4.60
CA ASN A 56 -5.77 14.48 3.94
C ASN A 56 -4.25 14.35 3.93
N ILE A 57 -3.73 13.13 3.88
CA ILE A 57 -2.30 12.92 3.64
C ILE A 57 -2.11 12.77 2.13
N ARG A 58 -1.23 13.56 1.55
CA ARG A 58 -0.75 13.37 0.18
C ARG A 58 0.56 12.60 0.25
N LEU A 59 0.65 11.47 -0.45
CA LEU A 59 1.86 10.64 -0.44
C LEU A 59 2.91 11.22 -1.37
N THR A 60 2.49 11.63 -2.56
CA THR A 60 3.35 12.31 -3.53
C THR A 60 2.66 13.43 -4.25
N SER A 61 3.50 14.35 -4.70
CA SER A 61 3.11 15.42 -5.60
C SER A 61 3.16 14.99 -7.05
N ALA A 62 2.53 15.84 -7.86
CA ALA A 62 2.35 15.73 -9.29
C ALA A 62 3.60 15.85 -10.16
N SER A 63 4.69 15.23 -9.76
CA SER A 63 5.96 15.31 -10.47
C SER A 63 6.69 13.97 -10.50
N ALA A 64 7.72 13.90 -11.34
CA ALA A 64 8.53 12.71 -11.46
C ALA A 64 9.38 12.49 -10.19
N ALA A 65 9.78 11.23 -9.96
CA ALA A 65 10.73 10.79 -8.94
C ALA A 65 10.36 11.15 -7.49
N ASN A 66 9.07 11.31 -7.18
CA ASN A 66 8.64 11.43 -5.78
C ASN A 66 8.59 10.06 -5.12
N THR A 67 8.82 9.99 -3.82
CA THR A 67 8.55 8.83 -2.96
C THR A 67 8.18 9.33 -1.57
N GLY A 68 6.96 9.07 -1.14
CA GLY A 68 6.50 9.53 0.17
C GLY A 68 5.57 8.55 0.82
N GLY A 69 5.68 8.47 2.14
CA GLY A 69 4.94 7.54 2.97
C GLY A 69 4.59 8.13 4.31
N PHE A 70 3.76 7.43 5.08
CA PHE A 70 3.50 7.79 6.46
C PHE A 70 3.41 6.56 7.34
N TYR A 71 3.60 6.77 8.64
CA TYR A 71 3.47 5.73 9.64
C TYR A 71 2.68 6.17 10.86
N SER A 72 1.93 5.24 11.44
CA SER A 72 1.28 5.42 12.72
C SER A 72 2.29 5.24 13.84
N ASN A 73 2.38 6.22 14.72
CA ASN A 73 3.18 6.13 15.95
C ASN A 73 2.58 5.10 16.93
N GLN A 74 1.32 4.72 16.73
CA GLN A 74 0.68 3.64 17.46
C GLN A 74 1.05 2.29 16.90
N LYS A 75 1.03 1.31 17.81
CA LYS A 75 1.32 -0.06 17.47
C LYS A 75 0.08 -0.96 17.54
N PHE A 76 -0.08 -1.86 16.57
CA PHE A 76 -1.25 -2.72 16.38
C PHE A 76 -0.91 -4.22 16.48
N PRO A 77 -1.85 -5.08 16.93
CA PRO A 77 -1.62 -6.52 16.96
C PRO A 77 -1.42 -7.11 15.56
N LEU A 78 -0.50 -8.07 15.42
CA LEU A 78 -0.21 -8.74 14.13
C LEU A 78 -1.13 -9.93 13.81
N ALA A 79 -1.83 -10.49 14.80
CA ALA A 79 -2.52 -11.76 14.65
C ALA A 79 -3.90 -11.65 13.99
N ASN A 80 -4.65 -10.57 14.27
CA ASN A 80 -5.97 -10.31 13.69
C ASN A 80 -6.18 -8.80 13.59
N TRP A 81 -6.49 -8.33 12.39
CA TRP A 81 -6.69 -6.91 12.12
C TRP A 81 -7.50 -6.72 10.84
N HIS A 82 -8.08 -5.53 10.71
CA HIS A 82 -8.81 -5.06 9.54
C HIS A 82 -8.31 -3.66 9.21
N VAL A 83 -8.08 -3.41 7.93
CA VAL A 83 -7.74 -2.09 7.40
C VAL A 83 -8.69 -1.77 6.26
N TYR A 84 -9.20 -0.55 6.26
CA TYR A 84 -9.99 0.00 5.18
C TYR A 84 -9.30 1.27 4.68
N LEU A 85 -8.91 1.24 3.40
CA LEU A 85 -8.24 2.32 2.72
C LEU A 85 -9.19 2.98 1.71
N VAL A 86 -9.19 4.31 1.69
CA VAL A 86 -9.88 5.09 0.66
C VAL A 86 -8.90 6.11 0.09
N PHE A 87 -8.57 6.02 -1.20
CA PHE A 87 -7.61 6.95 -1.81
C PHE A 87 -8.04 7.39 -3.20
N THR A 88 -7.48 8.51 -3.66
CA THR A 88 -7.66 9.01 -5.02
C THR A 88 -6.28 9.26 -5.63
N VAL A 89 -6.11 8.84 -6.89
CA VAL A 89 -4.98 9.25 -7.72
C VAL A 89 -5.49 10.37 -8.62
N THR A 90 -4.75 11.47 -8.70
CA THR A 90 -5.18 12.64 -9.47
C THR A 90 -4.08 13.11 -10.39
N ASN A 91 -4.47 13.56 -11.57
CA ASN A 91 -3.59 14.02 -12.65
C ASN A 91 -2.65 12.92 -13.20
N PRO A 92 -3.20 11.77 -13.67
CA PRO A 92 -2.42 10.80 -14.40
C PRO A 92 -1.71 11.36 -15.62
N GLY A 93 -0.48 10.91 -15.82
CA GLY A 93 0.42 11.40 -16.85
C GLY A 93 1.73 10.62 -16.83
N GLY A 94 2.61 10.93 -17.78
CA GLY A 94 3.83 10.15 -18.03
C GLY A 94 3.70 9.32 -19.31
N PHE A 95 4.41 8.20 -19.35
CA PHE A 95 4.40 7.29 -20.49
C PHE A 95 3.40 6.16 -20.26
N ASN A 96 3.05 5.42 -21.31
CA ASN A 96 2.36 4.13 -21.12
C ASN A 96 3.36 3.12 -20.57
N ASP A 97 2.87 2.19 -19.75
CA ASP A 97 3.66 1.06 -19.30
C ASP A 97 3.93 0.06 -20.43
N GLU A 98 4.71 -0.96 -20.11
CA GLU A 98 5.15 -1.95 -21.10
C GLU A 98 4.08 -2.94 -21.54
N CYS A 99 3.00 -3.02 -20.78
CA CYS A 99 1.86 -3.89 -21.03
C CYS A 99 0.71 -3.12 -21.71
N GLY A 100 0.95 -1.88 -22.15
CA GLY A 100 -0.02 -1.04 -22.84
C GLY A 100 -1.06 -0.42 -21.92
N GLY A 101 -0.72 -0.25 -20.63
CA GLY A 101 -1.53 0.42 -19.62
C GLY A 101 -1.74 1.90 -19.88
N GLU A 102 -2.58 2.50 -19.03
CA GLU A 102 -2.82 3.94 -19.03
C GLU A 102 -1.58 4.71 -18.56
N THR A 103 -1.48 5.98 -18.94
CA THR A 103 -0.39 6.83 -18.44
C THR A 103 -0.56 7.08 -16.96
N GLY A 104 0.48 6.81 -16.18
CA GLY A 104 0.45 6.96 -14.73
C GLY A 104 1.07 5.72 -14.10
N GLY A 105 1.69 5.92 -12.95
CA GLY A 105 2.47 4.90 -12.28
C GLY A 105 3.21 5.56 -11.13
N ASP A 106 3.88 4.81 -10.25
CA ASP A 106 3.99 3.35 -10.31
C ASP A 106 2.90 2.66 -9.47
N GLY A 107 2.50 3.18 -8.31
CA GLY A 107 1.44 2.56 -7.51
C GLY A 107 1.53 2.97 -6.06
N LEU A 108 1.02 2.13 -5.14
CA LEU A 108 1.18 2.29 -3.70
C LEU A 108 1.07 1.00 -2.90
N ALA A 109 1.85 0.89 -1.81
CA ALA A 109 1.85 -0.29 -0.96
C ALA A 109 1.42 0.01 0.48
N PHE A 110 0.50 -0.79 1.01
CA PHE A 110 0.21 -0.90 2.44
C PHE A 110 1.21 -1.85 3.11
N VAL A 111 2.11 -1.33 3.94
CA VAL A 111 3.25 -2.10 4.46
C VAL A 111 3.11 -2.40 5.96
N ILE A 112 3.56 -3.60 6.33
CA ILE A 112 3.60 -4.18 7.66
C ILE A 112 5.06 -4.52 8.02
N GLN A 113 5.66 -3.77 8.95
CA GLN A 113 7.08 -3.78 9.37
C GLN A 113 7.33 -3.37 10.84
N ASN A 114 8.27 -3.96 11.59
CA ASN A 114 8.53 -3.49 12.97
C ASN A 114 9.25 -2.13 13.09
N GLY A 115 9.50 -1.43 11.97
CA GLY A 115 10.18 -0.15 11.87
C GLY A 115 9.34 0.95 11.22
N THR A 116 10.05 1.92 10.65
CA THR A 116 9.49 3.10 9.95
C THR A 116 10.23 3.35 8.63
N ALA A 117 10.73 2.28 8.02
CA ALA A 117 11.54 2.35 6.82
C ALA A 117 10.68 2.80 5.63
N LEU A 118 11.31 3.58 4.76
CA LEU A 118 10.82 3.92 3.43
C LEU A 118 11.82 3.32 2.45
N GLY A 119 11.37 2.37 1.64
CA GLY A 119 12.14 1.65 0.64
C GLY A 119 12.32 2.43 -0.66
N GLU A 120 12.79 1.74 -1.70
CA GLU A 120 13.05 2.35 -3.01
C GLU A 120 11.76 2.86 -3.68
N GLY A 121 11.82 4.05 -4.29
CA GLY A 121 10.83 4.49 -5.27
C GLY A 121 10.92 3.71 -6.59
N GLY A 122 10.39 4.26 -7.68
CA GLY A 122 10.08 3.46 -8.89
C GLY A 122 9.13 2.28 -8.62
N GLY A 123 9.13 1.28 -9.49
CA GLY A 123 8.51 -0.03 -9.22
C GLY A 123 8.97 -0.73 -7.93
N GLY A 124 9.76 -0.08 -7.06
CA GLY A 124 9.93 -0.46 -5.67
C GLY A 124 8.78 -0.04 -4.73
N LEU A 125 7.86 0.84 -5.16
CA LEU A 125 6.67 1.27 -4.42
C LEU A 125 6.93 1.75 -2.98
N GLY A 126 8.12 2.28 -2.70
CA GLY A 126 8.61 2.60 -1.35
C GLY A 126 8.69 1.42 -0.41
N TYR A 127 8.53 0.20 -0.91
CA TYR A 127 8.54 -1.03 -0.15
C TYR A 127 9.82 -1.83 -0.37
N LYS A 128 10.37 -1.77 -1.59
CA LYS A 128 11.53 -2.56 -1.97
C LYS A 128 12.72 -2.28 -1.05
N GLY A 129 13.33 -3.37 -0.56
CA GLY A 129 14.43 -3.33 0.40
C GLY A 129 14.02 -3.28 1.88
N ILE A 130 12.73 -3.20 2.21
CA ILE A 130 12.27 -3.29 3.60
C ILE A 130 12.20 -4.78 4.00
N GLY A 131 13.24 -5.29 4.67
CA GLY A 131 13.27 -6.67 5.18
C GLY A 131 12.25 -6.95 6.30
N SER A 132 12.00 -8.25 6.58
CA SER A 132 11.09 -8.72 7.65
C SER A 132 9.75 -7.98 7.65
N SER A 133 9.08 -8.02 6.52
CA SER A 133 7.91 -7.21 6.25
C SER A 133 6.92 -7.92 5.33
N VAL A 134 5.68 -7.47 5.36
CA VAL A 134 4.62 -7.86 4.41
C VAL A 134 4.05 -6.60 3.81
N ALA A 135 3.70 -6.61 2.52
CA ALA A 135 2.95 -5.53 1.92
C ALA A 135 1.75 -6.04 1.13
N VAL A 136 0.75 -5.17 1.00
CA VAL A 136 -0.29 -5.27 -0.02
C VAL A 136 -0.11 -4.11 -0.97
N GLU A 137 0.24 -4.38 -2.21
CA GLU A 137 0.37 -3.34 -3.22
C GLU A 137 -0.95 -3.09 -3.95
N MET A 138 -1.08 -1.88 -4.45
CA MET A 138 -2.02 -1.43 -5.46
C MET A 138 -1.16 -0.84 -6.57
N ASP A 139 -0.75 -1.70 -7.50
CA ASP A 139 0.16 -1.37 -8.60
C ASP A 139 -0.65 -0.83 -9.79
N THR A 140 -0.12 0.21 -10.42
CA THR A 140 -0.69 0.91 -11.58
C THR A 140 0.23 0.89 -12.80
N TRP A 141 1.36 0.18 -12.73
CA TRP A 141 2.39 0.17 -13.74
C TRP A 141 2.96 -1.23 -13.97
N CYS A 142 2.87 -1.72 -15.20
CA CYS A 142 3.56 -2.95 -15.61
C CYS A 142 5.06 -2.72 -15.89
N GLY A 143 5.94 -3.12 -14.96
CA GLY A 143 7.39 -3.03 -15.05
C GLY A 143 8.08 -4.26 -15.67
N ARG A 144 9.28 -4.07 -16.26
CA ARG A 144 10.15 -5.22 -16.59
C ARG A 144 10.74 -5.84 -15.33
N GLY A 145 10.70 -7.16 -15.28
CA GLY A 145 11.42 -7.94 -14.28
C GLY A 145 10.73 -8.02 -12.92
N THR A 146 9.56 -7.40 -12.77
CA THR A 146 8.65 -7.55 -11.62
C THR A 146 7.67 -8.70 -11.80
N ASN A 147 7.52 -9.24 -13.02
CA ASN A 147 6.56 -10.29 -13.37
C ASN A 147 5.09 -9.89 -13.12
N ASP A 148 4.77 -8.62 -13.34
CA ASP A 148 3.42 -8.10 -13.13
C ASP A 148 2.40 -8.85 -13.99
N PRO A 149 1.26 -9.26 -13.41
CA PRO A 149 0.23 -10.01 -14.12
C PRO A 149 -0.56 -9.13 -15.11
N SER A 150 -0.57 -7.82 -14.89
CA SER A 150 -1.27 -6.83 -15.72
C SER A 150 -0.82 -5.40 -15.37
N PRO A 151 -1.17 -4.41 -16.21
CA PRO A 151 -0.97 -2.98 -15.91
C PRO A 151 -1.52 -2.50 -14.57
N ASN A 152 -2.54 -3.15 -14.03
CA ASN A 152 -3.20 -2.73 -12.79
C ASN A 152 -3.58 -3.94 -11.98
N HIS A 153 -2.92 -4.12 -10.85
CA HIS A 153 -3.13 -5.29 -10.02
C HIS A 153 -2.92 -4.99 -8.53
N ILE A 154 -3.45 -5.89 -7.72
CA ILE A 154 -3.16 -5.99 -6.30
C ILE A 154 -2.29 -7.22 -6.13
N GLY A 155 -1.31 -7.15 -5.24
CA GLY A 155 -0.49 -8.29 -4.87
C GLY A 155 -0.10 -8.27 -3.41
N ILE A 156 0.23 -9.46 -2.90
CA ILE A 156 0.87 -9.62 -1.59
C ILE A 156 2.37 -9.72 -1.84
N LEU A 157 3.14 -8.92 -1.11
CA LEU A 157 4.59 -8.93 -1.14
C LEU A 157 5.18 -9.27 0.23
N THR A 158 6.41 -9.76 0.25
CA THR A 158 7.13 -10.03 1.50
C THR A 158 8.60 -9.66 1.40
N ASN A 159 9.20 -9.29 2.53
CA ASN A 159 10.63 -9.04 2.70
C ASN A 159 11.23 -8.01 1.74
N GLY A 160 10.44 -7.03 1.29
CA GLY A 160 10.92 -5.97 0.42
C GLY A 160 11.24 -6.45 -0.99
N ASP A 161 10.72 -7.62 -1.38
CA ASP A 161 10.76 -8.12 -2.75
C ASP A 161 9.49 -7.70 -3.48
N THR A 162 9.65 -6.99 -4.60
CA THR A 162 8.56 -6.53 -5.47
C THR A 162 8.44 -7.38 -6.74
N VAL A 163 9.09 -8.55 -6.79
CA VAL A 163 8.97 -9.48 -7.92
C VAL A 163 7.89 -10.53 -7.64
N HIS A 164 6.86 -10.58 -8.49
CA HIS A 164 5.77 -11.55 -8.46
C HIS A 164 6.22 -12.92 -8.97
N ALA A 165 6.92 -13.68 -8.13
CA ALA A 165 7.32 -15.04 -8.46
C ALA A 165 6.31 -16.09 -7.95
N THR A 166 5.80 -15.93 -6.73
CA THR A 166 5.06 -17.01 -6.03
C THR A 166 3.87 -16.53 -5.21
N LEU A 167 3.86 -15.27 -4.79
CA LEU A 167 2.78 -14.71 -3.98
C LEU A 167 1.59 -14.32 -4.86
N PRO A 168 0.36 -14.32 -4.31
CA PRO A 168 -0.84 -14.09 -5.09
C PRO A 168 -0.92 -12.65 -5.58
N THR A 169 -1.41 -12.52 -6.81
CA THR A 169 -1.84 -11.27 -7.42
C THR A 169 -3.26 -11.41 -7.94
N ALA A 170 -3.94 -10.28 -8.09
CA ALA A 170 -5.26 -10.20 -8.70
C ALA A 170 -5.37 -8.91 -9.53
N ASN A 171 -5.83 -9.04 -10.76
CA ASN A 171 -6.12 -7.89 -11.60
C ASN A 171 -7.33 -7.14 -11.06
N THR A 172 -7.30 -5.81 -11.13
CA THR A 172 -8.48 -5.01 -10.84
C THR A 172 -9.36 -4.88 -12.07
N SER A 173 -10.67 -4.68 -11.87
CA SER A 173 -11.59 -4.44 -12.98
C SER A 173 -11.38 -3.08 -13.64
N LYS A 174 -10.74 -2.15 -12.94
CA LYS A 174 -10.44 -0.78 -13.38
C LYS A 174 -9.12 -0.30 -12.77
N PRO A 175 -8.35 0.53 -13.48
CA PRO A 175 -7.12 1.13 -12.97
C PRO A 175 -7.34 1.94 -11.67
N PHE A 176 -6.32 2.03 -10.82
CA PHE A 176 -6.40 2.90 -9.64
C PHE A 176 -6.19 4.39 -9.95
N LEU A 177 -5.89 4.70 -11.21
CA LEU A 177 -5.49 6.03 -11.68
C LEU A 177 -6.64 7.04 -11.77
N ASP A 178 -7.88 6.59 -11.58
CA ASP A 178 -9.06 7.42 -11.58
C ASP A 178 -9.99 7.14 -10.39
N GLY A 179 -10.92 8.08 -10.17
CA GLY A 179 -11.98 7.96 -9.18
C GLY A 179 -11.49 7.79 -7.74
N THR A 180 -12.42 7.30 -6.91
CA THR A 180 -12.15 6.94 -5.52
C THR A 180 -11.93 5.44 -5.45
N ASN A 181 -10.83 5.00 -4.86
CA ASN A 181 -10.50 3.60 -4.68
C ASN A 181 -10.71 3.20 -3.23
N HIS A 182 -11.48 2.15 -3.03
CA HIS A 182 -11.80 1.56 -1.74
C HIS A 182 -11.10 0.20 -1.67
N VAL A 183 -10.25 -0.01 -0.66
CA VAL A 183 -9.53 -1.27 -0.46
C VAL A 183 -9.74 -1.76 0.96
N TRP A 184 -10.22 -3.00 1.11
CA TRP A 184 -10.32 -3.65 2.41
C TRP A 184 -9.27 -4.76 2.49
N ILE A 185 -8.52 -4.76 3.59
CA ILE A 185 -7.48 -5.74 3.89
C ILE A 185 -7.81 -6.36 5.24
N ASP A 186 -8.27 -7.60 5.20
CA ASP A 186 -8.62 -8.39 6.36
C ASP A 186 -7.51 -9.42 6.62
N TYR A 187 -7.01 -9.50 7.85
CA TYR A 187 -6.15 -10.61 8.28
C TYR A 187 -6.76 -11.26 9.51
N MET A 188 -7.21 -12.50 9.36
CA MET A 188 -7.88 -13.24 10.41
C MET A 188 -7.46 -14.71 10.33
N ASN A 189 -7.04 -15.28 11.47
CA ASN A 189 -6.67 -16.69 11.58
C ASN A 189 -5.63 -17.16 10.54
N GLY A 190 -4.63 -16.31 10.20
CA GLY A 190 -3.58 -16.66 9.22
C GLY A 190 -3.98 -16.52 7.75
N ILE A 191 -5.17 -15.97 7.47
CA ILE A 191 -5.66 -15.73 6.12
C ILE A 191 -5.73 -14.23 5.88
N MET A 192 -5.05 -13.77 4.83
CA MET A 192 -5.18 -12.42 4.29
C MET A 192 -6.22 -12.41 3.18
N GLN A 193 -7.21 -11.53 3.29
CA GLN A 193 -8.20 -11.28 2.25
C GLN A 193 -8.17 -9.82 1.81
N ILE A 194 -8.18 -9.60 0.49
CA ILE A 194 -8.12 -8.26 -0.09
C ILE A 194 -9.29 -8.05 -1.03
N ARG A 195 -9.93 -6.89 -0.92
CA ARG A 195 -11.07 -6.47 -1.75
C ARG A 195 -10.80 -5.07 -2.28
N HIS A 196 -11.29 -4.79 -3.48
CA HIS A 196 -11.25 -3.46 -4.09
C HIS A 196 -12.59 -3.11 -4.71
N SER A 197 -12.95 -1.83 -4.65
CA SER A 197 -14.09 -1.25 -5.36
C SER A 197 -13.84 0.24 -5.65
N GLN A 198 -14.46 0.75 -6.72
CA GLN A 198 -14.47 2.18 -7.03
C GLN A 198 -15.81 2.88 -6.72
N ASP A 199 -16.87 2.14 -6.42
CA ASP A 199 -18.18 2.68 -6.04
C ASP A 199 -18.47 2.56 -4.54
N GLY A 200 -17.49 2.07 -3.77
CA GLY A 200 -17.61 1.84 -2.34
C GLY A 200 -18.39 0.58 -1.96
N SER A 201 -18.83 -0.22 -2.93
CA SER A 201 -19.46 -1.52 -2.66
C SER A 201 -18.48 -2.53 -2.06
N TYR A 202 -18.94 -3.29 -1.08
CA TYR A 202 -18.17 -4.36 -0.45
C TYR A 202 -18.56 -5.71 -1.05
N SER A 203 -17.62 -6.39 -1.70
CA SER A 203 -17.81 -7.75 -2.21
C SER A 203 -17.65 -8.79 -1.09
N LYS A 204 -18.54 -9.78 -1.03
CA LYS A 204 -18.38 -10.93 -0.13
C LYS A 204 -17.19 -11.80 -0.56
N GLU A 205 -17.01 -11.97 -1.86
CA GLU A 205 -15.88 -12.69 -2.44
C GLU A 205 -14.66 -11.76 -2.56
N PRO A 206 -13.53 -12.06 -1.92
CA PRO A 206 -12.34 -11.26 -2.04
C PRO A 206 -11.65 -11.49 -3.39
N LEU A 207 -10.88 -10.50 -3.85
CA LEU A 207 -10.02 -10.63 -5.02
C LEU A 207 -8.84 -11.58 -4.72
N ILE A 208 -8.30 -11.49 -3.51
CA ILE A 208 -7.25 -12.37 -3.00
C ILE A 208 -7.72 -12.97 -1.68
N SER A 209 -7.55 -14.28 -1.50
CA SER A 209 -7.67 -14.96 -0.21
C SER A 209 -6.50 -15.92 -0.08
N TYR A 210 -5.56 -15.63 0.82
CA TYR A 210 -4.27 -16.30 0.87
C TYR A 210 -3.81 -16.59 2.30
N ALA A 211 -3.31 -17.81 2.52
CA ALA A 211 -2.73 -18.19 3.81
C ALA A 211 -1.30 -17.67 3.92
N ILE A 212 -1.01 -16.85 4.93
CA ILE A 212 0.30 -16.21 5.13
C ILE A 212 0.56 -16.01 6.62
N ASP A 213 1.78 -16.28 7.08
CA ASP A 213 2.20 -16.05 8.48
C ASP A 213 2.76 -14.63 8.65
N VAL A 214 1.87 -13.63 8.66
CA VAL A 214 2.27 -12.22 8.85
C VAL A 214 3.06 -12.03 10.16
N PRO A 215 2.64 -12.57 11.33
CA PRO A 215 3.45 -12.47 12.54
C PRO A 215 4.82 -13.11 12.42
N GLY A 216 4.95 -14.28 11.79
CA GLY A 216 6.23 -14.96 11.60
C GLY A 216 7.19 -14.15 10.73
N ILE A 217 6.70 -13.64 9.60
CA ILE A 217 7.48 -12.84 8.64
C ILE A 217 7.92 -11.52 9.27
N VAL A 218 7.01 -10.78 9.90
CA VAL A 218 7.32 -9.44 10.45
C VAL A 218 8.24 -9.52 11.68
N ASN A 219 8.23 -10.64 12.40
CA ASN A 219 9.09 -10.85 13.56
C ASN A 219 10.33 -11.69 13.27
N SER A 220 10.58 -12.06 12.01
CA SER A 220 11.86 -12.71 11.67
C SER A 220 12.99 -11.73 11.97
N LYS A 221 14.11 -12.27 12.47
CA LYS A 221 15.37 -11.52 12.40
C LYS A 221 15.85 -11.68 10.97
N GLU A 222 16.23 -10.58 10.32
CA GLU A 222 16.94 -10.65 9.04
C GLU A 222 18.08 -11.67 9.16
N ALA A 223 18.14 -12.60 8.21
CA ALA A 223 19.21 -13.60 8.14
C ALA A 223 20.51 -12.93 7.66
#